data_AF-A0A963FAE8-F1
#
_entry.id   AF-A0A963FAE8-F1
#
_cell.length_a   1.000
_cell.length_b   1.000
_cell.length_c   1.000
_cell.angle_alpha   90.00
_cell.angle_beta   90.00
_cell.angle_gamma   90.00
#
_symmetry.space_group_name_H-M   'P 1'
#
loop_
_entity.id
_entity.type
_entity.pdbx_description
1 polymer ?
#
loop_
_entity_poly.entity_id
_entity_poly.type
_entity_poly.pdbx_seq_one_letter_code
_entity_poly.pdbx_strand_id
1 'polypeptide(L)'
;MAELTSEDSFRLNVLLAAKPLAIRIHEPSMTVFGLSDQGEAQIELHPNARDEAYLRAVRELLSSHVLGSPGGYPVYLQRWTRMGQMRDSSLDQLLLLGEPEAVVAVVCAQGLTDELARRAWWACEDAENARRMLERKAVVAGAMGSVLAQYLNEHLAFETEPEAQVRTVRLILQDGLLDDDTRSDLWRKAQQKRVYQLGFLAARPDAMPHADDARDDFAALRDALLPAHAENPVAQALLRVAGESGQAWIRTAEHILAKPSNQDVVNILLEVIADYFAALRPDGAPDATLDDLEREADGLIAGNGACSPSAESWNAVAGALPDQRPSLIAMRVLSGLSYGVVRPVFSKTTAIGTVMRKRLAPIVERIDGHLQQLGA
;
A
#
# COMPACT_ATOMS: atom_id res chain seq x y z
N MET A 1 -2.12 -25.19 -36.43
CA MET A 1 -1.66 -23.89 -35.90
C MET A 1 -2.02 -22.84 -36.93
N ALA A 2 -2.53 -21.68 -36.52
CA ALA A 2 -2.69 -20.57 -37.45
C ALA A 2 -1.28 -20.04 -37.79
N GLU A 3 -1.02 -19.78 -39.06
CA GLU A 3 0.25 -19.19 -39.50
C GLU A 3 0.03 -17.71 -39.81
N LEU A 4 0.99 -16.86 -39.39
CA LEU A 4 0.98 -15.44 -39.72
C LEU A 4 1.08 -15.25 -41.24
N THR A 5 0.45 -14.20 -41.76
CA THR A 5 0.68 -13.81 -43.16
C THR A 5 2.15 -13.47 -43.38
N SER A 6 2.64 -13.68 -44.61
CA SER A 6 4.04 -13.37 -44.95
C SER A 6 4.37 -11.89 -44.72
N GLU A 7 3.41 -11.00 -44.99
CA GLU A 7 3.53 -9.56 -44.76
C GLU A 7 3.65 -9.23 -43.26
N ASP A 8 2.72 -9.71 -42.43
CA ASP A 8 2.76 -9.42 -40.99
C ASP A 8 3.99 -10.05 -40.32
N SER A 9 4.34 -11.28 -40.70
CA SER A 9 5.56 -11.94 -40.21
C SER A 9 6.81 -11.11 -40.55
N PHE A 10 6.92 -10.60 -41.78
CA PHE A 10 8.03 -9.72 -42.16
C PHE A 10 8.03 -8.41 -41.35
N ARG A 11 6.89 -7.73 -41.25
CA ARG A 11 6.76 -6.46 -40.52
C ARG A 11 7.09 -6.61 -39.03
N LEU A 12 6.62 -7.68 -38.39
CA LEU A 12 6.91 -7.99 -36.99
C LEU A 12 8.40 -8.29 -36.78
N ASN A 13 9.03 -9.04 -37.68
CA ASN A 13 10.49 -9.27 -37.60
C ASN A 13 11.30 -7.97 -37.80
N VAL A 14 10.85 -7.07 -38.68
CA VAL A 14 11.47 -5.74 -38.84
C VAL A 14 11.32 -4.92 -37.56
N LEU A 15 10.13 -4.91 -36.94
CA LEU A 15 9.92 -4.26 -35.66
C LEU A 15 10.89 -4.78 -34.61
N LEU A 16 11.00 -6.10 -34.46
CA LEU A 16 11.90 -6.74 -33.48
C LEU A 16 13.38 -6.46 -33.77
N ALA A 17 13.78 -6.42 -35.04
CA ALA A 17 15.14 -6.07 -35.44
C ALA A 17 15.52 -4.62 -35.05
N ALA A 18 14.54 -3.73 -34.96
CA ALA A 18 14.73 -2.37 -34.47
C ALA A 18 14.93 -2.28 -32.94
N LYS A 19 14.86 -3.41 -32.22
CA LYS A 19 15.05 -3.53 -30.76
C LYS A 19 14.14 -2.58 -29.97
N PRO A 20 12.81 -2.78 -30.04
CA PRO A 20 11.87 -1.98 -29.27
C PRO A 20 12.15 -2.16 -27.77
N LEU A 21 11.77 -1.16 -26.98
CA LEU A 21 11.87 -1.14 -25.52
C LEU A 21 10.71 -1.89 -24.85
N ALA A 22 9.55 -1.89 -25.49
CA ALA A 22 8.33 -2.57 -25.05
C ALA A 22 7.41 -2.81 -26.26
N ILE A 23 6.53 -3.81 -26.16
CA ILE A 23 5.52 -4.15 -27.17
C ILE A 23 4.16 -4.20 -26.49
N ARG A 24 3.16 -3.57 -27.13
CA ARG A 24 1.76 -3.59 -26.72
C ARG A 24 0.90 -4.11 -27.87
N ILE A 25 -0.03 -4.99 -27.58
CA ILE A 25 -1.00 -5.49 -28.56
C ILE A 25 -2.37 -4.93 -28.20
N HIS A 26 -2.97 -4.16 -29.10
CA HIS A 26 -4.37 -3.76 -29.00
C HIS A 26 -5.22 -4.77 -29.77
N GLU A 27 -5.72 -5.77 -29.04
CA GLU A 27 -6.49 -6.88 -29.64
C GLU A 27 -7.72 -6.43 -30.44
N PRO A 28 -8.55 -5.47 -29.97
CA PRO A 28 -9.77 -5.11 -30.70
C PRO A 28 -9.52 -4.49 -32.08
N SER A 29 -8.39 -3.79 -32.26
CA SER A 29 -8.00 -3.23 -33.56
C SER A 29 -6.94 -4.06 -34.28
N MET A 30 -6.60 -5.24 -33.76
CA MET A 30 -5.55 -6.11 -34.31
C MET A 30 -4.27 -5.33 -34.62
N THR A 31 -3.81 -4.51 -33.68
CA THR A 31 -2.66 -3.62 -33.89
C THR A 31 -1.55 -3.91 -32.89
N VAL A 32 -0.32 -4.07 -33.38
CA VAL A 32 0.90 -4.19 -32.58
C VAL A 32 1.62 -2.86 -32.55
N PHE A 33 1.94 -2.39 -31.36
CA PHE A 33 2.72 -1.19 -31.11
C PHE A 33 4.08 -1.59 -30.55
N GLY A 34 5.14 -0.90 -30.98
CA GLY A 34 6.47 -1.02 -30.39
C GLY A 34 7.00 0.33 -29.95
N LEU A 35 7.40 0.43 -28.69
CA LEU A 35 8.05 1.60 -28.13
C LEU A 35 9.53 1.60 -28.49
N SER A 36 10.06 2.75 -28.90
CA SER A 36 11.50 2.97 -29.12
C SER A 36 11.94 4.30 -28.49
N ASP A 37 13.24 4.56 -28.46
CA ASP A 37 13.78 5.86 -28.01
C ASP A 37 13.31 7.04 -28.90
N GLN A 38 12.93 6.77 -30.15
CA GLN A 38 12.54 7.78 -31.13
C GLN A 38 11.02 7.94 -31.28
N GLY A 39 10.23 7.14 -30.57
CA GLY A 39 8.77 7.16 -30.64
C GLY A 39 8.15 5.77 -30.79
N GLU A 40 6.91 5.75 -31.28
CA GLU A 40 6.08 4.56 -31.38
C GLU A 40 6.00 4.08 -32.83
N ALA A 41 6.23 2.78 -33.04
CA ALA A 41 5.96 2.10 -34.30
C ALA A 41 4.63 1.35 -34.21
N GLN A 42 3.86 1.34 -35.31
CA GLN A 42 2.55 0.71 -35.38
C GLN A 42 2.47 -0.28 -36.55
N ILE A 43 1.93 -1.47 -36.28
CA ILE A 43 1.65 -2.52 -37.25
C ILE A 43 0.20 -2.95 -37.11
N GLU A 44 -0.64 -2.56 -38.06
CA GLU A 44 -1.95 -3.16 -38.25
C GLU A 44 -1.78 -4.56 -38.85
N LEU A 45 -2.35 -5.57 -38.20
CA LEU A 45 -2.29 -6.97 -38.57
C LEU A 45 -3.43 -7.33 -39.53
N HIS A 46 -3.16 -8.27 -40.43
CA HIS A 46 -4.08 -8.77 -41.43
C HIS A 46 -4.35 -10.27 -41.19
N PRO A 47 -5.22 -10.60 -40.23
CA PRO A 47 -5.47 -11.99 -39.85
C PRO A 47 -6.06 -12.79 -41.02
N ASN A 48 -5.48 -13.96 -41.28
CA ASN A 48 -5.98 -14.97 -42.23
C ASN A 48 -6.74 -16.11 -41.53
N ALA A 49 -6.95 -15.99 -40.21
CA ALA A 49 -7.55 -16.95 -39.32
C ALA A 49 -8.40 -16.23 -38.27
N ARG A 50 -8.98 -16.97 -37.32
CA ARG A 50 -9.67 -16.36 -36.17
C ARG A 50 -8.67 -15.51 -35.35
N ASP A 51 -9.09 -14.33 -34.95
CA ASP A 51 -8.27 -13.34 -34.24
C ASP A 51 -7.51 -13.95 -33.05
N GLU A 52 -8.17 -14.72 -32.19
CA GLU A 52 -7.53 -15.38 -31.04
C GLU A 52 -6.37 -16.30 -31.45
N ALA A 53 -6.56 -17.10 -32.51
CA ALA A 53 -5.53 -18.00 -33.01
C ALA A 53 -4.39 -17.23 -33.70
N TYR A 54 -4.72 -16.12 -34.36
CA TYR A 54 -3.74 -15.25 -35.01
C TYR A 54 -2.88 -14.51 -33.99
N LEU A 55 -3.50 -13.91 -32.97
CA LEU A 55 -2.81 -13.25 -31.87
C LEU A 55 -1.94 -14.23 -31.08
N ARG A 56 -2.38 -15.48 -30.90
CA ARG A 56 -1.53 -16.54 -30.33
C ARG A 56 -0.26 -16.75 -31.17
N ALA A 57 -0.38 -16.83 -32.50
CA ALA A 57 0.78 -16.97 -33.38
C ALA A 57 1.71 -15.73 -33.34
N VAL A 58 1.15 -14.52 -33.19
CA VAL A 58 1.95 -13.29 -32.98
C VAL A 58 2.75 -13.41 -31.68
N ARG A 59 2.12 -13.81 -30.58
CA ARG A 59 2.75 -13.99 -29.27
C ARG A 59 3.82 -15.08 -29.27
N GLU A 60 3.58 -16.18 -29.99
CA GLU A 60 4.56 -17.24 -30.20
C GLU A 60 5.81 -16.72 -30.94
N LEU A 61 5.62 -15.87 -31.97
CA LEU A 61 6.72 -15.23 -32.68
C LEU A 61 7.52 -14.29 -31.77
N LEU A 62 6.84 -13.40 -31.04
CA LEU A 62 7.46 -12.47 -30.08
C LEU A 62 8.25 -13.24 -29.02
N SER A 63 7.61 -14.25 -28.40
CA SER A 63 8.23 -15.10 -27.37
C SER A 63 9.45 -15.86 -27.90
N SER A 64 9.38 -16.40 -29.12
CA SER A 64 10.49 -17.11 -29.75
C SER A 64 11.69 -16.20 -30.00
N HIS A 65 11.45 -14.96 -30.44
CA HIS A 65 12.51 -13.97 -30.63
C HIS A 65 13.20 -13.59 -29.32
N VAL A 66 12.40 -13.32 -28.27
CA VAL A 66 12.91 -12.82 -26.99
C VAL A 66 13.64 -13.92 -26.20
N LEU A 67 13.13 -15.15 -26.23
CA LEU A 67 13.60 -16.24 -25.36
C LEU A 67 14.53 -17.25 -26.05
N GLY A 68 14.64 -17.20 -27.38
CA GLY A 68 15.56 -18.06 -28.15
C GLY A 68 15.25 -19.56 -28.10
N SER A 69 14.05 -19.98 -27.68
CA SER A 69 13.67 -21.40 -27.56
C SER A 69 12.45 -21.75 -28.44
N PRO A 70 12.57 -22.76 -29.33
CA PRO A 70 11.46 -23.25 -30.14
C PRO A 70 10.48 -24.05 -29.27
N GLY A 71 9.46 -23.36 -28.79
CA GLY A 71 8.39 -23.85 -27.92
C GLY A 71 7.71 -22.71 -27.15
N GLY A 72 7.88 -21.48 -27.67
CA GLY A 72 7.46 -20.23 -27.06
C GLY A 72 5.96 -20.20 -26.88
N TYR A 73 5.54 -19.82 -25.66
CA TYR A 73 4.16 -19.54 -25.26
C TYR A 73 3.14 -20.72 -25.28
N PRO A 74 2.37 -20.99 -24.20
CA PRO A 74 2.37 -20.35 -22.87
C PRO A 74 3.35 -20.99 -21.87
N VAL A 75 4.15 -21.97 -22.29
CA VAL A 75 5.00 -22.81 -21.41
C VAL A 75 6.00 -21.97 -20.59
N TYR A 76 6.47 -20.83 -21.12
CA TYR A 76 7.41 -19.96 -20.41
C TYR A 76 6.77 -19.19 -19.24
N LEU A 77 5.57 -18.61 -19.42
CA LEU A 77 4.86 -17.92 -18.34
C LEU A 77 4.55 -18.87 -17.16
N GLN A 78 4.17 -20.13 -17.46
CA GLN A 78 3.93 -21.17 -16.46
C GLN A 78 5.21 -21.63 -15.74
N ARG A 79 6.35 -21.63 -16.44
CA ARG A 79 7.66 -21.97 -15.86
C ARG A 79 8.22 -20.83 -15.02
N TRP A 80 7.99 -19.59 -15.44
CA TRP A 80 8.41 -18.39 -14.73
C TRP A 80 7.64 -18.18 -13.41
N THR A 81 6.32 -18.34 -13.44
CA THR A 81 5.48 -18.33 -12.21
C THR A 81 5.85 -19.44 -11.22
N ARG A 82 6.44 -20.55 -11.68
CA ARG A 82 6.93 -21.66 -10.82
C ARG A 82 8.38 -21.52 -10.36
N MET A 83 9.25 -20.87 -11.14
CA MET A 83 10.67 -20.66 -10.83
C MET A 83 10.88 -19.22 -10.36
N GLY A 84 10.20 -18.83 -9.28
CA GLY A 84 10.13 -17.48 -8.74
C GLY A 84 11.44 -16.92 -8.19
N GLN A 85 12.49 -16.85 -9.02
CA GLN A 85 13.79 -16.22 -8.79
C GLN A 85 14.72 -16.44 -9.99
N MET A 86 14.47 -15.75 -11.12
CA MET A 86 15.55 -15.46 -12.06
C MET A 86 15.69 -13.94 -12.23
N ARG A 87 16.94 -13.52 -12.01
CA ARG A 87 17.59 -12.20 -11.96
C ARG A 87 16.81 -11.05 -12.61
N ASP A 88 16.88 -9.88 -11.96
CA ASP A 88 16.41 -8.57 -12.47
C ASP A 88 16.90 -8.23 -13.90
N SER A 89 17.90 -8.95 -14.42
CA SER A 89 18.48 -8.81 -15.75
C SER A 89 17.62 -9.25 -16.94
N SER A 90 16.37 -9.69 -16.75
CA SER A 90 15.47 -10.05 -17.85
C SER A 90 14.06 -9.44 -17.76
N LEU A 91 13.87 -8.40 -16.94
CA LEU A 91 12.58 -7.72 -16.81
C LEU A 91 12.20 -6.93 -18.06
N ASP A 92 13.17 -6.31 -18.72
CA ASP A 92 13.01 -5.61 -19.98
C ASP A 92 12.48 -6.53 -21.10
N GLN A 93 12.96 -7.77 -21.14
CA GLN A 93 12.53 -8.78 -22.11
C GLN A 93 11.05 -9.17 -21.95
N LEU A 94 10.52 -9.17 -20.72
CA LEU A 94 9.10 -9.46 -20.49
C LEU A 94 8.19 -8.43 -21.14
N LEU A 95 8.62 -7.17 -21.21
CA LEU A 95 7.86 -6.10 -21.85
C LEU A 95 7.79 -6.23 -23.38
N LEU A 96 8.58 -7.14 -23.98
CA LEU A 96 8.56 -7.42 -25.41
C LEU A 96 7.58 -8.54 -25.80
N LEU A 97 6.93 -9.17 -24.83
CA LEU A 97 6.04 -10.30 -25.10
C LEU A 97 4.68 -9.88 -25.67
N GLY A 98 4.29 -8.61 -25.52
CA GLY A 98 2.96 -8.15 -25.92
C GLY A 98 1.83 -8.63 -25.01
N GLU A 99 2.18 -9.10 -23.81
CA GLU A 99 1.28 -9.72 -22.83
C GLU A 99 1.01 -8.82 -21.63
N PRO A 100 -0.25 -8.54 -21.28
CA PRO A 100 -0.59 -7.82 -20.06
C PRO A 100 -0.04 -8.49 -18.79
N GLU A 101 -0.06 -9.82 -18.71
CA GLU A 101 0.45 -10.58 -17.56
C GLU A 101 1.96 -10.43 -17.39
N ALA A 102 2.70 -10.27 -18.50
CA ALA A 102 4.14 -10.00 -18.46
C ALA A 102 4.42 -8.59 -17.93
N VAL A 103 3.58 -7.61 -18.26
CA VAL A 103 3.67 -6.27 -17.66
C VAL A 103 3.40 -6.32 -16.16
N VAL A 104 2.34 -7.04 -15.73
CA VAL A 104 2.02 -7.24 -14.30
C VAL A 104 3.20 -7.88 -13.55
N ALA A 105 3.84 -8.87 -14.16
CA ALA A 105 5.04 -9.49 -13.62
C ALA A 105 6.19 -8.49 -13.39
N VAL A 106 6.42 -7.59 -14.35
CA VAL A 106 7.46 -6.56 -14.26
C VAL A 106 7.15 -5.55 -13.15
N VAL A 107 5.92 -5.04 -13.06
CA VAL A 107 5.57 -4.04 -12.02
C VAL A 107 5.62 -4.62 -10.60
N CYS A 108 5.41 -5.93 -10.46
CA CYS A 108 5.55 -6.63 -9.18
C CYS A 108 7.01 -6.95 -8.81
N ALA A 109 7.96 -6.83 -9.74
CA ALA A 109 9.35 -7.22 -9.51
C ALA A 109 10.05 -6.34 -8.46
N GLN A 110 11.01 -6.93 -7.74
CA GLN A 110 11.80 -6.20 -6.74
C GLN A 110 12.79 -5.22 -7.39
N GLY A 111 13.44 -5.62 -8.49
CA GLY A 111 14.34 -4.77 -9.28
C GLY A 111 13.67 -3.79 -10.24
N LEU A 112 12.40 -3.43 -10.03
CA LEU A 112 11.72 -2.43 -10.84
C LEU A 112 12.41 -1.07 -10.70
N THR A 113 12.92 -0.56 -11.82
CA THR A 113 13.51 0.79 -11.93
C THR A 113 12.49 1.78 -12.49
N ASP A 114 12.76 3.08 -12.36
CA ASP A 114 11.92 4.14 -12.95
C ASP A 114 11.77 4.00 -14.47
N GLU A 115 12.86 3.66 -15.18
CA GLU A 115 12.82 3.44 -16.63
C GLU A 115 12.02 2.19 -17.02
N LEU A 116 12.11 1.10 -16.25
CA LEU A 116 11.25 -0.07 -16.48
C LEU A 116 9.78 0.23 -16.17
N ALA A 117 9.50 1.04 -15.15
CA ALA A 117 8.16 1.51 -14.84
C ALA A 117 7.58 2.36 -15.99
N ARG A 118 8.37 3.24 -16.61
CA ARG A 118 7.96 4.02 -17.78
C ARG A 118 7.56 3.14 -18.96
N ARG A 119 8.35 2.11 -19.25
CA ARG A 119 8.06 1.15 -20.34
C ARG A 119 6.84 0.29 -20.04
N ALA A 120 6.72 -0.19 -18.81
CA ALA A 120 5.56 -0.96 -18.35
C ALA A 120 4.28 -0.13 -18.38
N TRP A 121 4.36 1.13 -17.96
CA TRP A 121 3.26 2.09 -18.00
C TRP A 121 2.78 2.34 -19.44
N TRP A 122 3.70 2.58 -20.37
CA TRP A 122 3.36 2.72 -21.78
C TRP A 122 2.69 1.45 -22.35
N ALA A 123 3.15 0.27 -21.94
CA ALA A 123 2.63 -1.00 -22.42
C ALA A 123 1.22 -1.31 -21.88
N CYS A 124 0.94 -0.96 -20.62
CA CYS A 124 -0.35 -1.20 -19.97
C CYS A 124 -0.64 -0.14 -18.89
N GLU A 125 -1.34 0.92 -19.29
CA GLU A 125 -1.83 1.99 -18.43
C GLU A 125 -3.03 1.49 -17.62
N ASP A 126 -2.79 1.14 -16.35
CA ASP A 126 -3.81 0.59 -15.44
C ASP A 126 -3.57 1.08 -14.01
N ALA A 127 -4.66 1.36 -13.27
CA ALA A 127 -4.59 1.93 -11.93
C ALA A 127 -3.93 0.97 -10.92
N GLU A 128 -4.14 -0.34 -11.03
CA GLU A 128 -3.49 -1.31 -10.14
C GLU A 128 -2.00 -1.44 -10.46
N ASN A 129 -1.61 -1.36 -11.74
CA ASN A 129 -0.21 -1.26 -12.13
C ASN A 129 0.45 0.01 -11.55
N ALA A 130 -0.18 1.17 -11.66
CA ALA A 130 0.33 2.41 -11.07
C ALA A 130 0.53 2.28 -9.55
N ARG A 131 -0.46 1.72 -8.84
CA ARG A 131 -0.34 1.47 -7.39
C ARG A 131 0.85 0.58 -7.06
N ARG A 132 1.05 -0.53 -7.77
CA ARG A 132 2.19 -1.44 -7.57
C ARG A 132 3.53 -0.76 -7.85
N MET A 133 3.62 0.02 -8.92
CA MET A 133 4.85 0.75 -9.24
C MET A 133 5.19 1.77 -8.14
N LEU A 134 4.21 2.48 -7.57
CA LEU A 134 4.42 3.45 -6.50
C LEU A 134 4.79 2.85 -5.13
N GLU A 135 4.73 1.52 -4.96
CA GLU A 135 5.31 0.85 -3.78
C GLU A 135 6.84 0.81 -3.82
N ARG A 136 7.44 1.08 -4.99
CA ARG A 136 8.89 1.04 -5.19
C ARG A 136 9.51 2.42 -5.02
N LYS A 137 10.40 2.55 -4.03
CA LYS A 137 11.17 3.79 -3.79
C LYS A 137 11.90 4.31 -5.03
N ALA A 138 12.41 3.41 -5.88
CA ALA A 138 13.11 3.78 -7.11
C ALA A 138 12.20 4.51 -8.12
N VAL A 139 10.91 4.17 -8.16
CA VAL A 139 9.91 4.82 -9.02
C VAL A 139 9.43 6.13 -8.39
N VAL A 140 9.18 6.12 -7.08
CA VAL A 140 8.76 7.32 -6.32
C VAL A 140 9.80 8.43 -6.42
N ALA A 141 11.10 8.09 -6.34
CA ALA A 141 12.20 9.04 -6.48
C ALA A 141 12.50 9.44 -7.94
N GLY A 142 11.90 8.75 -8.92
CA GLY A 142 12.10 8.98 -10.34
C GLY A 142 11.02 9.85 -10.98
N ALA A 143 11.06 9.98 -12.29
CA ALA A 143 10.11 10.82 -13.03
C ALA A 143 8.72 10.18 -13.10
N MET A 144 8.63 8.85 -13.06
CA MET A 144 7.33 8.17 -13.11
C MET A 144 6.52 8.36 -11.83
N GLY A 145 7.15 8.60 -10.68
CA GLY A 145 6.46 8.84 -9.42
C GLY A 145 5.34 9.87 -9.54
N SER A 146 5.65 11.07 -10.03
CA SER A 146 4.66 12.15 -10.19
C SER A 146 3.62 11.84 -11.26
N VAL A 147 4.03 11.23 -12.38
CA VAL A 147 3.11 10.84 -13.48
C VAL A 147 2.04 9.87 -12.97
N LEU A 148 2.46 8.82 -12.26
CA LEU A 148 1.56 7.81 -11.71
C LEU A 148 0.69 8.39 -10.59
N ALA A 149 1.25 9.24 -9.73
CA ALA A 149 0.49 9.87 -8.65
C ALA A 149 -0.59 10.81 -9.19
N GLN A 150 -0.28 11.60 -10.21
CA GLN A 150 -1.25 12.47 -10.87
C GLN A 150 -2.37 11.65 -11.53
N TYR A 151 -2.01 10.63 -12.31
CA TYR A 151 -2.99 9.73 -12.93
C TYR A 151 -3.95 9.15 -11.89
N LEU A 152 -3.40 8.60 -10.80
CA LEU A 152 -4.20 8.00 -9.74
C LEU A 152 -5.10 9.02 -9.03
N ASN A 153 -4.63 10.25 -8.80
CA ASN A 153 -5.44 11.31 -8.21
C ASN A 153 -6.62 11.73 -9.11
N GLU A 154 -6.38 11.84 -10.42
CA GLU A 154 -7.42 12.16 -11.41
C GLU A 154 -8.49 11.06 -11.50
N HIS A 155 -8.07 9.80 -11.39
CA HIS A 155 -8.95 8.64 -11.52
C HIS A 155 -9.57 8.17 -10.19
N LEU A 156 -9.12 8.69 -9.03
CA LEU A 156 -9.58 8.27 -7.70
C LEU A 156 -11.09 8.41 -7.49
N ALA A 157 -11.76 9.31 -8.21
CA ALA A 157 -13.21 9.48 -8.14
C ALA A 157 -13.99 8.29 -8.73
N PHE A 158 -13.37 7.53 -9.65
CA PHE A 158 -13.97 6.37 -10.32
C PHE A 158 -13.67 5.06 -9.60
N GLU A 159 -12.73 5.05 -8.67
CA GLU A 159 -12.43 3.88 -7.85
C GLU A 159 -13.63 3.52 -6.96
N THR A 160 -14.07 2.26 -7.02
CA THR A 160 -15.23 1.78 -6.25
C THR A 160 -14.82 1.05 -4.98
N GLU A 161 -13.67 0.38 -4.99
CA GLU A 161 -13.24 -0.47 -3.90
C GLU A 161 -12.61 0.37 -2.77
N PRO A 162 -13.16 0.32 -1.54
CA PRO A 162 -12.64 1.11 -0.42
C PRO A 162 -11.16 0.87 -0.12
N GLU A 163 -10.69 -0.37 -0.22
CA GLU A 163 -9.28 -0.72 -0.03
C GLU A 163 -8.39 -0.07 -1.09
N ALA A 164 -8.80 -0.11 -2.36
CA ALA A 164 -8.10 0.54 -3.46
C ALA A 164 -8.05 2.06 -3.28
N GLN A 165 -9.12 2.67 -2.79
CA GLN A 165 -9.16 4.11 -2.48
C GLN A 165 -8.16 4.47 -1.37
N VAL A 166 -8.15 3.71 -0.27
CA VAL A 166 -7.22 3.92 0.85
C VAL A 166 -5.77 3.75 0.38
N ARG A 167 -5.48 2.66 -0.33
CA ARG A 167 -4.15 2.37 -0.87
C ARG A 167 -3.69 3.45 -1.84
N THR A 168 -4.58 3.91 -2.72
CA THR A 168 -4.27 5.00 -3.66
C THR A 168 -3.90 6.28 -2.93
N VAL A 169 -4.77 6.75 -2.01
CA VAL A 169 -4.50 7.97 -1.24
C VAL A 169 -3.19 7.83 -0.46
N ARG A 170 -2.94 6.66 0.14
CA ARG A 170 -1.68 6.40 0.85
C ARG A 170 -0.46 6.55 -0.06
N LEU A 171 -0.51 5.96 -1.25
CA LEU A 171 0.62 5.91 -2.18
C LEU A 171 0.92 7.26 -2.82
N ILE A 172 -0.10 8.04 -3.19
CA ILE A 172 0.10 9.35 -3.84
C ILE A 172 0.53 10.43 -2.85
N LEU A 173 0.33 10.22 -1.54
CA LEU A 173 0.74 11.15 -0.48
C LEU A 173 2.20 10.97 -0.02
N GLN A 174 2.97 10.08 -0.65
CA GLN A 174 4.41 9.99 -0.42
C GLN A 174 5.10 11.31 -0.75
N ASP A 175 6.23 11.57 -0.07
CA ASP A 175 6.95 12.83 -0.18
C ASP A 175 7.37 13.13 -1.63
N GLY A 176 7.08 14.35 -2.08
CA GLY A 176 7.45 14.85 -3.41
C GLY A 176 6.53 14.45 -4.58
N LEU A 177 5.51 13.62 -4.37
CA LEU A 177 4.63 13.17 -5.46
C LEU A 177 3.50 14.15 -5.80
N LEU A 178 2.94 14.82 -4.80
CA LEU A 178 1.88 15.82 -4.97
C LEU A 178 2.33 17.16 -4.40
N ASP A 179 2.02 18.25 -5.12
CA ASP A 179 2.14 19.60 -4.59
C ASP A 179 1.15 19.88 -3.46
N ASP A 180 1.36 20.99 -2.75
CA ASP A 180 0.57 21.35 -1.59
C ASP A 180 -0.88 21.68 -1.95
N ASP A 181 -1.12 22.32 -3.11
CA ASP A 181 -2.47 22.67 -3.59
C ASP A 181 -3.32 21.42 -3.86
N THR A 182 -2.76 20.46 -4.61
CA THR A 182 -3.40 19.19 -4.92
C THR A 182 -3.67 18.38 -3.65
N ARG A 183 -2.72 18.42 -2.69
CA ARG A 183 -2.88 17.77 -1.39
C ARG A 183 -4.00 18.39 -0.56
N SER A 184 -4.09 19.72 -0.51
CA SER A 184 -5.17 20.44 0.17
C SER A 184 -6.53 20.18 -0.45
N ASP A 185 -6.60 20.11 -1.78
CA ASP A 185 -7.82 19.75 -2.50
C ASP A 185 -8.26 18.30 -2.23
N LEU A 186 -7.30 17.36 -2.19
CA LEU A 186 -7.58 15.97 -1.81
C LEU A 186 -8.07 15.87 -0.37
N TRP A 187 -7.50 16.64 0.57
CA TRP A 187 -7.98 16.69 1.95
C TRP A 187 -9.40 17.25 2.07
N ARG A 188 -9.74 18.28 1.28
CA ARG A 188 -11.11 18.83 1.23
C ARG A 188 -12.11 17.78 0.79
N LYS A 189 -11.75 16.93 -0.18
CA LYS A 189 -12.57 15.76 -0.59
C LYS A 189 -12.64 14.71 0.53
N ALA A 190 -11.55 14.50 1.28
CA ALA A 190 -11.49 13.55 2.38
C ALA A 190 -12.46 13.88 3.52
N GLN A 191 -12.80 15.16 3.73
CA GLN A 191 -13.81 15.56 4.73
C GLN A 191 -15.18 14.88 4.53
N GLN A 192 -15.50 14.45 3.31
CA GLN A 192 -16.76 13.77 2.99
C GLN A 192 -16.58 12.24 2.85
N LYS A 193 -15.34 11.74 2.82
CA LYS A 193 -15.01 10.33 2.53
C LYS A 193 -13.98 9.79 3.51
N ARG A 194 -14.44 9.01 4.48
CA ARG A 194 -13.61 8.39 5.54
C ARG A 194 -12.48 7.50 5.03
N VAL A 195 -12.71 6.81 3.93
CA VAL A 195 -11.69 6.02 3.20
C VAL A 195 -10.51 6.88 2.75
N TYR A 196 -10.73 8.13 2.35
CA TYR A 196 -9.63 9.03 2.01
C TYR A 196 -8.93 9.50 3.29
N GLN A 197 -9.68 9.82 4.37
CA GLN A 197 -9.09 10.17 5.67
C GLN A 197 -8.18 9.04 6.19
N LEU A 198 -8.59 7.78 6.02
CA LEU A 198 -7.77 6.61 6.38
C LEU A 198 -6.48 6.55 5.54
N GLY A 199 -6.55 6.87 4.24
CA GLY A 199 -5.35 7.00 3.41
C GLY A 199 -4.39 8.10 3.90
N PHE A 200 -4.92 9.24 4.37
CA PHE A 200 -4.09 10.29 5.00
C PHE A 200 -3.44 9.82 6.30
N LEU A 201 -4.20 9.16 7.19
CA LEU A 201 -3.66 8.57 8.43
C LEU A 201 -2.51 7.61 8.16
N ALA A 202 -2.65 6.79 7.12
CA ALA A 202 -1.65 5.79 6.75
C ALA A 202 -0.40 6.39 6.11
N ALA A 203 -0.53 7.49 5.36
CA ALA A 203 0.60 8.09 4.66
C ALA A 203 1.38 9.09 5.50
N ARG A 204 0.69 9.93 6.26
CA ARG A 204 1.29 11.12 6.89
C ARG A 204 0.87 11.27 8.35
N PRO A 205 1.20 10.29 9.20
CA PRO A 205 0.77 10.29 10.59
C PRO A 205 1.22 11.52 11.40
N ASP A 206 2.37 12.11 11.06
CA ASP A 206 2.97 13.27 11.75
C ASP A 206 2.80 14.61 11.00
N ALA A 207 2.02 14.61 9.91
CA ALA A 207 1.83 15.78 9.07
C ALA A 207 0.39 15.85 8.57
N MET A 208 -0.56 15.68 9.50
CA MET A 208 -1.98 15.77 9.19
C MET A 208 -2.31 17.17 8.63
N PRO A 209 -3.18 17.29 7.61
CA PRO A 209 -3.47 18.60 6.98
C PRO A 209 -4.24 19.60 7.85
N HIS A 210 -4.65 19.21 9.05
CA HIS A 210 -5.28 20.07 10.04
C HIS A 210 -4.46 20.03 11.32
N ALA A 211 -4.43 21.17 12.00
CA ALA A 211 -3.86 21.26 13.33
C ALA A 211 -4.96 21.09 14.36
N ASP A 212 -4.59 20.46 15.46
CA ASP A 212 -5.39 20.31 16.65
C ASP A 212 -4.50 20.70 17.84
N ASP A 213 -5.11 21.20 18.91
CA ASP A 213 -4.35 21.55 20.11
C ASP A 213 -3.66 20.29 20.67
N ALA A 214 -2.39 20.45 21.07
CA ALA A 214 -1.70 19.45 21.88
C ALA A 214 -2.46 19.21 23.19
N ARG A 215 -2.22 18.07 23.83
CA ARG A 215 -2.76 17.81 25.16
C ARG A 215 -2.33 18.88 26.14
N ASP A 216 -3.22 19.20 27.07
CA ASP A 216 -2.98 20.22 28.11
C ASP A 216 -1.71 19.94 28.93
N ASP A 217 -1.36 18.66 29.12
CA ASP A 217 -0.18 18.21 29.85
C ASP A 217 1.08 18.05 28.99
N PHE A 218 1.04 18.34 27.68
CA PHE A 218 2.16 18.10 26.75
C PHE A 218 3.48 18.74 27.20
N ALA A 219 3.44 19.99 27.66
CA ALA A 219 4.64 20.70 28.14
C ALA A 219 5.24 20.00 29.38
N ALA A 220 4.40 19.57 30.32
CA ALA A 220 4.84 18.86 31.52
C ALA A 220 5.41 17.46 31.17
N LEU A 221 4.77 16.74 30.25
CA LEU A 221 5.26 15.46 29.74
C LEU A 221 6.63 15.61 29.09
N ARG A 222 6.80 16.61 28.22
CA ARG A 222 8.07 16.87 27.54
C ARG A 222 9.19 17.15 28.53
N ASP A 223 8.94 18.00 29.51
CA ASP A 223 9.96 18.40 30.48
C ASP A 223 10.34 17.23 31.41
N ALA A 224 9.36 16.41 31.82
CA ALA A 224 9.60 15.22 32.64
C ALA A 224 10.35 14.11 31.87
N LEU A 225 10.11 13.99 30.56
CA LEU A 225 10.71 12.97 29.71
C LEU A 225 12.02 13.41 29.06
N LEU A 226 12.39 14.69 29.14
CA LEU A 226 13.61 15.24 28.55
C LEU A 226 14.89 14.41 28.84
N PRO A 227 15.11 13.88 30.06
CA PRO A 227 16.29 13.06 30.35
C PRO A 227 16.30 11.68 29.68
N ALA A 228 15.12 11.14 29.32
CA ALA A 228 14.93 9.77 28.83
C ALA A 228 14.47 9.69 27.34
N HIS A 229 14.04 10.80 26.76
CA HIS A 229 13.34 10.84 25.46
C HIS A 229 14.20 10.46 24.26
N ALA A 230 15.51 10.74 24.27
CA ALA A 230 16.36 10.55 23.09
C ALA A 230 16.48 9.09 22.63
N GLU A 231 16.36 8.12 23.53
CA GLU A 231 16.58 6.70 23.22
C GLU A 231 15.43 5.78 23.63
N ASN A 232 14.42 6.28 24.37
CA ASN A 232 13.30 5.46 24.84
C ASN A 232 12.09 5.55 23.87
N PRO A 233 11.74 4.47 23.14
CA PRO A 233 10.63 4.48 22.18
C PRO A 233 9.26 4.72 22.84
N VAL A 234 9.10 4.35 24.12
CA VAL A 234 7.86 4.60 24.88
C VAL A 234 7.68 6.09 25.12
N ALA A 235 8.75 6.78 25.56
CA ALA A 235 8.72 8.23 25.77
C ALA A 235 8.50 8.98 24.45
N GLN A 236 9.13 8.54 23.36
CA GLN A 236 8.93 9.11 22.02
C GLN A 236 7.49 8.98 21.54
N ALA A 237 6.91 7.78 21.66
CA ALA A 237 5.54 7.56 21.25
C ALA A 237 4.53 8.36 22.11
N LEU A 238 4.80 8.52 23.42
CA LEU A 238 3.95 9.32 24.31
C LEU A 238 4.00 10.82 23.94
N LEU A 239 5.18 11.36 23.65
CA LEU A 239 5.29 12.76 23.19
C LEU A 239 4.70 12.96 21.80
N ARG A 240 4.90 11.99 20.90
CA ARG A 240 4.34 12.02 19.54
C ARG A 240 2.82 12.11 19.59
N VAL A 241 2.18 11.27 20.40
CA VAL A 241 0.71 11.24 20.52
C VAL A 241 0.16 12.46 21.25
N ALA A 242 0.88 13.00 22.23
CA ALA A 242 0.44 14.16 23.00
C ALA A 242 0.62 15.52 22.27
N GLY A 243 1.47 15.58 21.24
CA GLY A 243 1.65 16.78 20.43
C GLY A 243 0.49 17.07 19.47
N GLU A 244 0.48 18.27 18.88
CA GLU A 244 -0.58 18.77 17.99
C GLU A 244 -0.93 17.80 16.85
N SER A 245 0.07 17.30 16.11
CA SER A 245 -0.17 16.34 15.02
C SER A 245 -0.67 14.99 15.52
N GLY A 246 -0.22 14.54 16.70
CA GLY A 246 -0.67 13.30 17.30
C GLY A 246 -2.15 13.37 17.69
N GLN A 247 -2.58 14.51 18.22
CA GLN A 247 -3.98 14.78 18.55
C GLN A 247 -4.86 14.84 17.29
N ALA A 248 -4.41 15.53 16.24
CA ALA A 248 -5.09 15.53 14.94
C ALA A 248 -5.26 14.11 14.36
N TRP A 249 -4.22 13.29 14.51
CA TRP A 249 -4.23 11.90 14.09
C TRP A 249 -5.23 11.05 14.89
N ILE A 250 -5.22 11.15 16.23
CA ILE A 250 -6.16 10.42 17.11
C ILE A 250 -7.60 10.77 16.76
N ARG A 251 -7.94 12.06 16.72
CA ARG A 251 -9.32 12.49 16.44
C ARG A 251 -9.79 12.01 15.07
N THR A 252 -8.90 11.98 14.09
CA THR A 252 -9.22 11.42 12.77
C THR A 252 -9.43 9.90 12.83
N ALA A 253 -8.61 9.17 13.59
CA ALA A 253 -8.78 7.73 13.81
C ALA A 253 -10.11 7.40 14.51
N GLU A 254 -10.44 8.10 15.60
CA GLU A 254 -11.73 8.02 16.31
C GLU A 254 -12.89 8.32 15.36
N HIS A 255 -12.77 9.40 14.58
CA HIS A 255 -13.78 9.78 13.61
C HIS A 255 -14.07 8.64 12.67
N ILE A 256 -13.07 7.98 12.08
CA ILE A 256 -13.24 6.86 11.14
C ILE A 256 -13.82 5.64 11.87
N LEU A 257 -13.27 5.29 13.04
CA LEU A 257 -13.65 4.14 13.86
C LEU A 257 -15.13 4.15 14.26
N ALA A 258 -15.71 5.33 14.48
CA ALA A 258 -17.13 5.47 14.84
C ALA A 258 -18.09 4.93 13.76
N LYS A 259 -17.69 4.91 12.48
CA LYS A 259 -18.56 4.47 11.37
C LYS A 259 -17.75 3.93 10.18
N PRO A 260 -17.11 2.77 10.32
CA PRO A 260 -16.47 2.08 9.20
C PRO A 260 -17.52 1.63 8.17
N SER A 261 -17.10 1.59 6.91
CA SER A 261 -17.95 1.21 5.77
C SER A 261 -18.11 -0.31 5.64
N ASN A 262 -16.99 -1.04 5.65
CA ASN A 262 -16.92 -2.50 5.46
C ASN A 262 -15.82 -3.11 6.35
N GLN A 263 -15.61 -4.43 6.24
CA GLN A 263 -14.63 -5.17 7.05
C GLN A 263 -13.20 -4.82 6.68
N ASP A 264 -12.92 -4.58 5.40
CA ASP A 264 -11.56 -4.26 4.92
C ASP A 264 -11.08 -2.92 5.48
N VAL A 265 -11.95 -1.90 5.49
CA VAL A 265 -11.64 -0.60 6.11
C VAL A 265 -11.40 -0.73 7.61
N VAL A 266 -12.09 -1.65 8.30
CA VAL A 266 -11.79 -1.93 9.71
C VAL A 266 -10.40 -2.54 9.85
N ASN A 267 -10.07 -3.57 9.07
CA ASN A 267 -8.76 -4.23 9.14
C ASN A 267 -7.63 -3.24 8.84
N ILE A 268 -7.76 -2.44 7.77
CA ILE A 268 -6.77 -1.42 7.42
C ILE A 268 -6.64 -0.37 8.52
N LEU A 269 -7.75 0.07 9.15
CA LEU A 269 -7.68 1.02 10.27
C LEU A 269 -6.95 0.42 11.47
N LEU A 270 -7.19 -0.84 11.81
CA LEU A 270 -6.49 -1.52 12.91
C LEU A 270 -4.98 -1.61 12.64
N GLU A 271 -4.61 -1.98 11.41
CA GLU A 271 -3.21 -2.03 10.98
C GLU A 271 -2.56 -0.64 11.02
N VAL A 272 -3.23 0.39 10.51
CA VAL A 272 -2.72 1.79 10.55
C VAL A 272 -2.53 2.27 11.99
N ILE A 273 -3.43 1.90 12.90
CA ILE A 273 -3.27 2.24 14.32
C ILE A 273 -2.09 1.48 14.93
N ALA A 274 -1.95 0.18 14.67
CA ALA A 274 -0.83 -0.60 15.16
C ALA A 274 0.52 -0.09 14.63
N ASP A 275 0.58 0.25 13.33
CA ASP A 275 1.76 0.80 12.66
C ASP A 275 2.19 2.14 13.25
N TYR A 276 1.23 3.00 13.63
CA TYR A 276 1.52 4.25 14.33
C TYR A 276 2.30 4.03 15.64
N PHE A 277 2.05 2.91 16.32
CA PHE A 277 2.74 2.52 17.56
C PHE A 277 3.74 1.36 17.37
N ALA A 278 4.17 1.05 16.15
CA ALA A 278 5.00 -0.11 15.85
C ALA A 278 6.34 -0.15 16.63
N ALA A 279 6.91 1.01 16.93
CA ALA A 279 8.13 1.13 17.75
C ALA A 279 7.99 0.52 19.15
N LEU A 280 6.76 0.39 19.66
CA LEU A 280 6.46 -0.23 20.94
C LEU A 280 6.48 -1.77 20.86
N ARG A 281 6.35 -2.35 19.67
CA ARG A 281 6.36 -3.79 19.40
C ARG A 281 7.40 -4.14 18.32
N PRO A 282 8.69 -4.19 18.67
CA PRO A 282 9.75 -4.52 17.71
C PRO A 282 9.60 -5.93 17.11
N ASP A 283 8.94 -6.85 17.82
CA ASP A 283 8.65 -8.21 17.35
C ASP A 283 7.42 -8.28 16.41
N GLY A 284 6.74 -7.15 16.18
CA GLY A 284 5.52 -7.04 15.39
C GLY A 284 4.22 -7.12 16.21
N ALA A 285 3.11 -6.74 15.57
CA ALA A 285 1.78 -6.84 16.17
C ALA A 285 1.36 -8.32 16.31
N PRO A 286 0.91 -8.77 17.49
CA PRO A 286 0.49 -10.16 17.68
C PRO A 286 -0.88 -10.43 17.04
N ASP A 287 -1.11 -11.69 16.71
CA ASP A 287 -2.44 -12.19 16.39
C ASP A 287 -3.17 -12.58 17.68
N ALA A 288 -3.69 -11.59 18.40
CA ALA A 288 -4.28 -11.74 19.73
C ALA A 288 -5.68 -11.10 19.81
N THR A 289 -6.49 -11.58 20.76
CA THR A 289 -7.78 -10.93 21.06
C THR A 289 -7.56 -9.64 21.85
N LEU A 290 -8.55 -8.73 21.86
CA LEU A 290 -8.45 -7.50 22.64
C LEU A 290 -8.27 -7.76 24.14
N ASP A 291 -8.91 -8.80 24.68
CA ASP A 291 -8.75 -9.21 26.08
C ASP A 291 -7.33 -9.66 26.40
N ASP A 292 -6.66 -10.32 25.46
CA ASP A 292 -5.28 -10.76 25.62
C ASP A 292 -4.31 -9.57 25.55
N LEU A 293 -4.56 -8.62 24.63
CA LEU A 293 -3.76 -7.40 24.52
C LEU A 293 -3.85 -6.54 25.79
N GLU A 294 -5.06 -6.33 26.32
CA GLU A 294 -5.26 -5.56 27.55
C GLU A 294 -4.58 -6.23 28.75
N ARG A 295 -4.72 -7.56 28.90
CA ARG A 295 -4.04 -8.31 29.96
C ARG A 295 -2.52 -8.25 29.85
N GLU A 296 -1.99 -8.34 28.63
CA GLU A 296 -0.56 -8.22 28.35
C GLU A 296 -0.06 -6.82 28.73
N ALA A 297 -0.77 -5.77 28.33
CA ALA A 297 -0.44 -4.39 28.63
C ALA A 297 -0.45 -4.11 30.15
N ASP A 298 -1.50 -4.55 30.85
CA ASP A 298 -1.60 -4.41 32.31
C ASP A 298 -0.46 -5.14 33.02
N GLY A 299 -0.16 -6.37 32.61
CA GLY A 299 0.94 -7.15 33.19
C GLY A 299 2.31 -6.50 32.99
N LEU A 300 2.53 -5.89 31.82
CA LEU A 300 3.76 -5.17 31.49
C LEU A 300 3.93 -3.94 32.39
N ILE A 301 2.89 -3.09 32.51
CA ILE A 301 2.94 -1.85 33.30
C ILE A 301 2.90 -2.09 34.81
N ALA A 302 2.31 -3.20 35.26
CA ALA A 302 2.35 -3.62 36.65
C ALA A 302 3.73 -4.16 37.10
N GLY A 303 4.68 -4.33 36.17
CA GLY A 303 6.00 -4.90 36.46
C GLY A 303 5.99 -6.43 36.62
N ASN A 304 4.90 -7.10 36.19
CA ASN A 304 4.79 -8.56 36.17
C ASN A 304 5.41 -9.18 34.91
N GLY A 305 5.86 -8.35 33.96
CA GLY A 305 6.63 -8.78 32.80
C GLY A 305 8.03 -9.26 33.18
N ALA A 306 8.48 -10.35 32.58
CA ALA A 306 9.86 -10.81 32.75
C ALA A 306 10.87 -9.70 32.38
N CYS A 307 12.05 -9.71 33.00
CA CYS A 307 13.17 -8.82 32.69
C CYS A 307 13.60 -8.97 31.22
N SER A 308 13.00 -8.17 30.35
CA SER A 308 13.36 -7.97 28.95
C SER A 308 13.86 -6.52 28.80
N PRO A 309 14.81 -6.23 27.90
CA PRO A 309 15.22 -4.87 27.56
C PRO A 309 14.03 -3.96 27.17
N SER A 310 12.96 -4.55 26.62
CA SER A 310 11.71 -3.82 26.35
C SER A 310 11.03 -3.35 27.64
N ALA A 311 11.00 -4.17 28.70
CA ALA A 311 10.35 -3.85 29.97
C ALA A 311 11.03 -2.71 30.73
N GLU A 312 12.35 -2.55 30.60
CA GLU A 312 13.09 -1.43 31.20
C GLU A 312 12.61 -0.07 30.68
N SER A 313 12.37 0.03 29.37
CA SER A 313 11.86 1.25 28.74
C SER A 313 10.48 1.65 29.27
N TRP A 314 9.59 0.67 29.46
CA TRP A 314 8.26 0.89 30.04
C TRP A 314 8.34 1.28 31.53
N ASN A 315 9.14 0.58 32.31
CA ASN A 315 9.32 0.84 33.74
C ASN A 315 9.90 2.23 34.00
N ALA A 316 10.85 2.69 33.17
CA ALA A 316 11.43 4.01 33.28
C ALA A 316 10.36 5.12 33.10
N VAL A 317 9.50 5.00 32.08
CA VAL A 317 8.44 5.98 31.83
C VAL A 317 7.33 5.87 32.88
N ALA A 318 6.90 4.67 33.24
CA ALA A 318 5.87 4.45 34.26
C ALA A 318 6.30 4.89 35.66
N GLY A 319 7.60 4.85 35.96
CA GLY A 319 8.19 5.36 37.19
C GLY A 319 8.30 6.89 37.21
N ALA A 320 8.67 7.49 36.08
CA ALA A 320 8.76 8.95 35.94
C ALA A 320 7.38 9.64 35.90
N LEU A 321 6.38 8.96 35.33
CA LEU A 321 5.02 9.49 35.13
C LEU A 321 3.96 8.47 35.60
N PRO A 322 3.78 8.29 36.92
CA PRO A 322 2.80 7.33 37.44
C PRO A 322 1.36 7.61 36.98
N ASP A 323 1.02 8.89 36.82
CA ASP A 323 -0.31 9.33 36.39
C ASP A 323 -0.60 8.99 34.91
N GLN A 324 0.44 8.67 34.12
CA GLN A 324 0.31 8.31 32.71
C GLN A 324 0.21 6.79 32.48
N ARG A 325 0.14 5.97 33.54
CA ARG A 325 -0.08 4.52 33.40
C ARG A 325 -1.26 4.15 32.49
N PRO A 326 -2.43 4.82 32.55
CA PRO A 326 -3.52 4.56 31.61
C PRO A 326 -3.13 4.81 30.15
N SER A 327 -2.43 5.91 29.87
CA SER A 327 -1.91 6.22 28.52
C SER A 327 -0.93 5.16 28.04
N LEU A 328 -0.04 4.66 28.91
CA LEU A 328 0.91 3.61 28.56
C LEU A 328 0.22 2.29 28.23
N ILE A 329 -0.82 1.91 29.00
CA ILE A 329 -1.65 0.72 28.71
C ILE A 329 -2.33 0.90 27.34
N ALA A 330 -2.97 2.04 27.10
CA ALA A 330 -3.65 2.33 25.84
C ALA A 330 -2.69 2.22 24.65
N MET A 331 -1.51 2.87 24.71
CA MET A 331 -0.49 2.75 23.66
C MET A 331 -0.05 1.30 23.42
N ARG A 332 0.12 0.51 24.49
CA ARG A 332 0.52 -0.90 24.37
C ARG A 332 -0.57 -1.77 23.74
N VAL A 333 -1.84 -1.52 24.06
CA VAL A 333 -2.99 -2.19 23.44
C VAL A 333 -3.10 -1.81 21.97
N LEU A 334 -3.10 -0.51 21.66
CA LEU A 334 -3.24 0.02 20.30
C LEU A 334 -2.10 -0.46 19.37
N SER A 335 -0.88 -0.60 19.87
CA SER A 335 0.24 -1.18 19.11
C SER A 335 0.04 -2.63 18.67
N GLY A 336 -0.88 -3.36 19.31
CA GLY A 336 -1.12 -4.77 19.03
C GLY A 336 -2.38 -5.05 18.22
N LEU A 337 -3.08 -4.02 17.72
CA LEU A 337 -4.28 -4.22 16.94
C LEU A 337 -3.97 -4.97 15.64
N SER A 338 -4.80 -5.97 15.35
CA SER A 338 -4.67 -6.81 14.15
C SER A 338 -6.01 -7.49 13.85
N TYR A 339 -6.06 -8.32 12.81
CA TYR A 339 -7.24 -9.15 12.55
C TYR A 339 -7.65 -10.01 13.76
N GLY A 340 -6.70 -10.39 14.63
CA GLY A 340 -6.96 -11.15 15.86
C GLY A 340 -8.02 -10.50 16.75
N VAL A 341 -8.06 -9.16 16.80
CA VAL A 341 -8.99 -8.38 17.61
C VAL A 341 -10.44 -8.52 17.13
N VAL A 342 -10.65 -8.53 15.82
CA VAL A 342 -11.99 -8.62 15.19
C VAL A 342 -12.39 -10.03 14.79
N ARG A 343 -11.44 -10.97 14.77
CA ARG A 343 -11.66 -12.39 14.44
C ARG A 343 -12.84 -13.03 15.17
N PRO A 344 -13.09 -12.82 16.48
CA PRO A 344 -14.23 -13.42 17.17
C PRO A 344 -15.59 -13.05 16.57
N VAL A 345 -15.66 -11.92 15.85
CA VAL A 345 -16.84 -11.41 15.15
C VAL A 345 -16.77 -11.77 13.67
N PHE A 346 -15.72 -11.38 12.96
CA PHE A 346 -15.60 -11.49 11.50
C PHE A 346 -15.54 -12.94 11.00
N SER A 347 -14.96 -13.87 11.77
CA SER A 347 -14.99 -15.31 11.41
C SER A 347 -16.41 -15.90 11.33
N LYS A 348 -17.41 -15.21 11.90
CA LYS A 348 -18.80 -15.68 11.98
C LYS A 348 -19.75 -14.90 11.07
N THR A 349 -19.29 -13.88 10.37
CA THR A 349 -20.17 -13.05 9.54
C THR A 349 -19.43 -12.26 8.47
N THR A 350 -20.03 -12.18 7.29
CA THR A 350 -19.65 -11.29 6.19
C THR A 350 -20.54 -10.03 6.15
N ALA A 351 -21.24 -9.72 7.24
CA ALA A 351 -22.12 -8.56 7.29
C ALA A 351 -21.35 -7.26 7.04
N ILE A 352 -22.01 -6.31 6.37
CA ILE A 352 -21.51 -4.96 6.09
C ILE A 352 -22.45 -3.90 6.71
N GLY A 353 -21.99 -2.65 6.75
CA GLY A 353 -22.81 -1.52 7.18
C GLY A 353 -23.31 -1.62 8.63
N THR A 354 -24.60 -1.33 8.86
CA THR A 354 -25.15 -1.21 10.22
C THR A 354 -25.12 -2.52 11.01
N VAL A 355 -25.33 -3.67 10.35
CA VAL A 355 -25.30 -4.98 11.03
C VAL A 355 -23.88 -5.31 11.49
N MET A 356 -22.88 -5.05 10.64
CA MET A 356 -21.47 -5.19 10.99
C MET A 356 -21.11 -4.32 12.21
N ARG A 357 -21.47 -3.04 12.17
CA ARG A 357 -21.18 -2.10 13.27
C ARG A 357 -21.80 -2.51 14.59
N LYS A 358 -23.05 -2.99 14.59
CA LYS A 358 -23.70 -3.51 15.81
C LYS A 358 -22.97 -4.71 16.42
N ARG A 359 -22.40 -5.58 15.58
CA ARG A 359 -21.64 -6.74 16.06
C ARG A 359 -20.24 -6.38 16.54
N LEU A 360 -19.64 -5.34 15.95
CA LEU A 360 -18.33 -4.83 16.34
C LEU A 360 -18.35 -3.88 17.53
N ALA A 361 -19.52 -3.32 17.89
CA ALA A 361 -19.65 -2.31 18.94
C ALA A 361 -18.88 -2.65 20.24
N PRO A 362 -18.94 -3.87 20.80
CA PRO A 362 -18.20 -4.19 22.03
C PRO A 362 -16.67 -4.09 21.90
N ILE A 363 -16.13 -4.26 20.69
CA ILE A 363 -14.70 -4.16 20.40
C ILE A 363 -14.36 -2.70 20.10
N VAL A 364 -15.16 -2.07 19.24
CA VAL A 364 -14.97 -0.68 18.80
C VAL A 364 -15.04 0.29 19.98
N GLU A 365 -16.00 0.14 20.88
CA GLU A 365 -16.14 0.99 22.07
C GLU A 365 -14.91 0.92 22.99
N ARG A 366 -14.26 -0.25 23.09
CA ARG A 366 -13.03 -0.42 23.89
C ARG A 366 -11.82 0.22 23.20
N ILE A 367 -11.67 0.03 21.89
CA ILE A 367 -10.61 0.68 21.12
C ILE A 367 -10.77 2.20 21.17
N ASP A 368 -11.99 2.71 21.04
CA ASP A 368 -12.33 4.13 21.18
C ASP A 368 -11.97 4.64 22.59
N GLY A 369 -12.25 3.88 23.64
CA GLY A 369 -11.81 4.21 25.00
C GLY A 369 -10.29 4.34 25.15
N HIS A 370 -9.52 3.46 24.50
CA HIS A 370 -8.05 3.58 24.47
C HIS A 370 -7.57 4.80 23.68
N LEU A 371 -8.24 5.17 22.58
CA LEU A 371 -7.93 6.38 21.82
C LEU A 371 -8.25 7.65 22.61
N GLN A 372 -9.42 7.71 23.26
CA GLN A 372 -9.84 8.81 24.11
C GLN A 372 -8.87 9.01 25.29
N GLN A 373 -8.36 7.93 25.88
CA GLN A 373 -7.35 8.01 26.93
C GLN A 373 -6.06 8.69 26.47
N LEU A 374 -5.76 8.66 25.17
CA LEU A 374 -4.61 9.36 24.58
C LEU A 374 -4.94 10.76 24.07
N GLY A 375 -6.22 11.12 23.98
CA GLY A 375 -6.69 12.46 23.60
C GLY A 375 -7.04 13.37 24.78
N ALA A 376 -7.18 12.80 25.98
CA ALA A 376 -7.60 13.49 27.20
C ALA A 376 -6.46 14.17 27.97
#